data_AF-A0A2C5XV01-F1
#
_entry.id   AF-A0A2C5XV01-F1
#
_cell.length_a   1.000
_cell.length_b   1.000
_cell.length_c   1.000
_cell.angle_alpha   90.00
_cell.angle_beta   90.00
_cell.angle_gamma   90.00
#
_symmetry.space_group_name_H-M   'P 1'
#
loop_
_entity.id
_entity.type
_entity.pdbx_description
1 polymer ?
#
loop_
_entity_poly.entity_id
_entity_poly.type
_entity_poly.pdbx_seq_one_letter_code
_entity_poly.pdbx_strand_id
1 'polypeptide(L)'
;MVRNIVLLGGNSHPQLTESVCNILCIPPGDRILSRFSGGESRCEIKDSVRGKDVYIIQSGSGRVNDNLIDLCIMISACKTGSAKRVTAVIPLFPYSRQPDWPYNKSGAPLSRPVDGQQAKHYTFESVPATPRPGGPHTNGLTNGVHGLTEKLTRAAEDVPRRSNTVSSSGGRSFTTHDYENPSSISAFQPKPGYKQWVAQAGTLVADLLTCAGADHIITMDLHDPQYQGFFDIPVDNLYGMPLLQTYIQKHIPDYKEAVVVSPDAGGAKRATAIADSLEMDFALIHKVLLLTPLSHPNLFPQLTQSSPSRNAAPSSSATSATPA
;
A
#
# COMPACT_ATOMS: atom_id res chain seq x y z
N MET A 1 30.89 -30.08 2.79
CA MET A 1 29.58 -29.96 2.11
C MET A 1 29.38 -28.49 1.79
N VAL A 2 29.78 -28.03 0.60
CA VAL A 2 29.67 -26.62 0.22
C VAL A 2 28.19 -26.33 0.03
N ARG A 3 27.65 -25.34 0.75
CA ARG A 3 26.23 -24.97 0.65
C ARG A 3 25.95 -24.58 -0.80
N ASN A 4 25.03 -25.28 -1.46
CA ASN A 4 24.67 -25.04 -2.86
C ASN A 4 23.72 -23.84 -2.99
N ILE A 5 24.12 -22.71 -2.40
CA ILE A 5 23.33 -21.48 -2.29
C ILE A 5 23.96 -20.38 -3.12
N VAL A 6 23.12 -19.55 -3.73
CA VAL A 6 23.53 -18.31 -4.40
C VAL A 6 22.68 -17.18 -3.84
N LEU A 7 23.32 -16.08 -3.46
CA LEU A 7 22.63 -14.92 -2.92
C LEU A 7 22.85 -13.74 -3.86
N LEU A 8 21.76 -13.22 -4.40
CA LEU A 8 21.74 -12.09 -5.33
C LEU A 8 21.06 -10.89 -4.65
N GLY A 9 21.69 -9.73 -4.72
CA GLY A 9 21.10 -8.47 -4.26
C GLY A 9 20.56 -7.64 -5.41
N GLY A 10 19.35 -7.11 -5.26
CA GLY A 10 18.81 -6.07 -6.14
C GLY A 10 19.36 -4.68 -5.80
N ASN A 11 18.76 -3.64 -6.40
CA ASN A 11 19.22 -2.25 -6.27
C ASN A 11 18.69 -1.51 -5.04
N SER A 12 17.72 -2.08 -4.30
CA SER A 12 17.10 -1.38 -3.16
C SER A 12 18.06 -1.15 -1.99
N HIS A 13 18.79 -2.17 -1.56
CA HIS A 13 19.73 -2.11 -0.43
C HIS A 13 20.93 -3.04 -0.63
N PRO A 14 21.98 -2.61 -1.35
CA PRO A 14 23.19 -3.41 -1.55
C PRO A 14 23.91 -3.71 -0.22
N GLN A 15 23.93 -2.77 0.74
CA GLN A 15 24.60 -2.99 2.03
C GLN A 15 23.97 -4.12 2.85
N LEU A 16 22.65 -4.29 2.76
CA LEU A 16 21.96 -5.40 3.42
C LEU A 16 22.38 -6.74 2.82
N THR A 17 22.49 -6.80 1.48
CA THR A 17 22.95 -7.99 0.76
C THR A 17 24.35 -8.39 1.22
N GLU A 18 25.28 -7.43 1.26
CA GLU A 18 26.65 -7.64 1.72
C GLU A 18 26.70 -8.12 3.18
N SER A 19 25.91 -7.50 4.06
CA SER A 19 25.84 -7.90 5.48
C SER A 19 25.36 -9.33 5.66
N VAL A 20 24.32 -9.74 4.92
CA VAL A 20 23.81 -11.12 4.96
C VAL A 20 24.86 -12.10 4.40
N CYS A 21 25.51 -11.76 3.29
CA CYS A 21 26.61 -12.57 2.72
C CYS A 21 27.77 -12.75 3.71
N ASN A 22 28.17 -11.69 4.41
CA ASN A 22 29.23 -11.72 5.41
C ASN A 22 28.88 -12.65 6.58
N ILE A 23 27.66 -12.56 7.10
CA ILE A 23 27.17 -13.44 8.18
C ILE A 23 27.14 -14.90 7.71
N LEU A 24 26.71 -15.15 6.47
CA LEU A 24 26.64 -16.50 5.90
C LEU A 24 27.99 -17.04 5.42
N CYS A 25 29.04 -16.20 5.41
CA CYS A 25 30.37 -16.50 4.88
C CYS A 25 30.32 -17.00 3.43
N ILE A 26 29.51 -16.34 2.59
CA ILE A 26 29.41 -16.61 1.15
C ILE A 26 29.67 -15.34 0.34
N PRO A 27 30.25 -15.44 -0.87
CA PRO A 27 30.35 -14.28 -1.75
C PRO A 27 28.95 -13.92 -2.31
N PRO A 28 28.65 -12.61 -2.50
CA PRO A 28 27.47 -12.20 -3.25
C PRO A 28 27.61 -12.65 -4.72
N GLY A 29 26.51 -13.11 -5.32
CA GLY A 29 26.51 -13.51 -6.73
C GLY A 29 26.65 -12.32 -7.67
N ASP A 30 27.39 -12.53 -8.77
CA ASP A 30 27.60 -11.51 -9.79
C ASP A 30 26.38 -11.37 -10.72
N ARG A 31 25.96 -10.13 -10.90
CA ARG A 31 24.78 -9.72 -11.65
C ARG A 31 24.93 -8.29 -12.13
N ILE A 32 24.41 -8.01 -13.31
CA ILE A 32 24.20 -6.66 -13.82
C ILE A 32 22.72 -6.35 -13.66
N LEU A 33 22.39 -5.33 -12.87
CA LEU A 33 21.04 -4.80 -12.74
C LEU A 33 21.08 -3.30 -13.04
N SER A 34 20.80 -2.93 -14.28
CA SER A 34 20.89 -1.55 -14.78
C SER A 34 19.60 -1.15 -15.48
N ARG A 35 19.55 0.08 -16.01
CA ARG A 35 18.42 0.57 -16.79
C ARG A 35 18.85 0.85 -18.23
N PHE A 36 18.00 0.54 -19.19
CA PHE A 36 18.15 1.01 -20.57
C PHE A 36 17.85 2.51 -20.65
N SER A 37 18.24 3.16 -21.76
CA SER A 37 17.95 4.58 -21.99
C SER A 37 16.46 4.91 -21.97
N GLY A 38 15.59 3.94 -22.29
CA GLY A 38 14.13 4.05 -22.20
C GLY A 38 13.55 3.86 -20.80
N GLY A 39 14.36 3.59 -19.78
CA GLY A 39 13.91 3.37 -18.40
C GLY A 39 13.55 1.92 -18.04
N GLU A 40 13.57 1.01 -19.03
CA GLU A 40 13.34 -0.42 -18.82
C GLU A 40 14.49 -1.08 -18.02
N SER A 41 14.14 -2.07 -17.22
CA SER A 41 15.09 -2.85 -16.42
C SER A 41 15.90 -3.81 -17.29
N ARG A 42 17.22 -3.78 -17.13
CA ARG A 42 18.16 -4.77 -17.67
C ARG A 42 18.70 -5.62 -16.52
N CYS A 43 18.51 -6.93 -16.59
CA CYS A 43 19.03 -7.88 -15.63
C CYS A 43 19.82 -8.99 -16.34
N GLU A 44 21.07 -9.20 -15.95
CA GLU A 44 21.90 -10.31 -16.40
C GLU A 44 22.53 -11.00 -15.20
N ILE A 45 22.25 -12.28 -15.01
CA ILE A 45 22.89 -13.12 -13.99
C ILE A 45 24.15 -13.71 -14.61
N LYS A 46 25.31 -13.41 -14.02
CA LYS A 46 26.61 -13.86 -14.57
C LYS A 46 27.07 -15.17 -13.99
N ASP A 47 26.69 -15.46 -12.75
CA ASP A 47 27.01 -16.73 -12.11
C ASP A 47 26.04 -17.83 -12.51
N SER A 48 26.54 -19.07 -12.62
CA SER A 48 25.67 -20.23 -12.84
C SER A 48 24.78 -20.49 -11.64
N VAL A 49 23.46 -20.46 -11.86
CA VAL A 49 22.40 -20.76 -10.88
C VAL A 49 21.80 -22.16 -11.05
N ARG A 50 22.22 -22.91 -12.07
CA ARG A 50 21.64 -24.22 -12.41
C ARG A 50 21.74 -25.20 -11.25
N GLY A 51 20.61 -25.76 -10.84
CA GLY A 51 20.51 -26.74 -9.76
C GLY A 51 20.83 -26.19 -8.36
N LYS A 52 20.98 -24.88 -8.21
CA LYS A 52 21.27 -24.21 -6.93
C LYS A 52 20.02 -23.67 -6.27
N ASP A 53 20.11 -23.45 -4.96
CA ASP A 53 19.10 -22.72 -4.18
C ASP A 53 19.45 -21.23 -4.21
N VAL A 54 18.63 -20.44 -4.91
CA VAL A 54 18.88 -19.01 -5.14
C VAL A 54 18.02 -18.17 -4.21
N TYR A 55 18.65 -17.20 -3.55
CA TYR A 55 18.00 -16.21 -2.70
C TYR A 55 18.18 -14.83 -3.31
N ILE A 56 17.09 -14.11 -3.55
CA ILE A 56 17.12 -12.76 -4.13
C ILE A 56 16.67 -11.77 -3.07
N ILE A 57 17.56 -10.90 -2.61
CA ILE A 57 17.26 -9.85 -1.63
C ILE A 57 16.87 -8.58 -2.38
N GLN A 58 15.60 -8.20 -2.29
CA GLN A 58 15.09 -6.96 -2.87
C GLN A 58 13.87 -6.46 -2.10
N SER A 59 13.90 -5.19 -1.72
CA SER A 59 12.87 -4.56 -0.89
C SER A 59 12.07 -3.53 -1.68
N GLY A 60 10.81 -3.31 -1.29
CA GLY A 60 9.94 -2.30 -1.86
C GLY A 60 10.17 -0.87 -1.33
N SER A 61 11.42 -0.43 -1.12
CA SER A 61 11.72 0.92 -0.63
C SER A 61 12.05 1.89 -1.79
N GLY A 62 11.75 3.19 -1.61
CA GLY A 62 12.05 4.21 -2.62
C GLY A 62 11.23 4.04 -3.90
N ARG A 63 11.85 3.55 -4.98
CA ARG A 63 11.18 3.30 -6.26
C ARG A 63 10.50 1.94 -6.26
N VAL A 64 9.35 1.86 -5.57
CA VAL A 64 8.62 0.62 -5.28
C VAL A 64 8.38 -0.22 -6.55
N ASN A 65 7.81 0.39 -7.59
CA ASN A 65 7.42 -0.32 -8.81
C ASN A 65 8.65 -0.81 -9.58
N ASP A 66 9.68 0.04 -9.67
CA ASP A 66 10.96 -0.30 -10.31
C ASP A 66 11.61 -1.50 -9.63
N ASN A 67 11.66 -1.48 -8.30
CA ASN A 67 12.24 -2.56 -7.50
C ASN A 67 11.44 -3.87 -7.59
N LEU A 68 10.11 -3.76 -7.65
CA LEU A 68 9.22 -4.91 -7.83
C LEU A 68 9.44 -5.56 -9.21
N ILE A 69 9.49 -4.76 -10.28
CA ILE A 69 9.76 -5.27 -11.63
C ILE A 69 11.17 -5.86 -11.73
N ASP A 70 12.18 -5.21 -11.14
CA ASP A 70 13.54 -5.75 -11.06
C ASP A 70 13.55 -7.14 -10.38
N LEU A 71 12.82 -7.28 -9.27
CA LEU A 71 12.69 -8.56 -8.57
C LEU A 71 12.04 -9.64 -9.45
N CYS A 72 10.91 -9.34 -10.09
CA CYS A 72 10.24 -10.30 -10.98
C CYS A 72 11.14 -10.75 -12.14
N ILE A 73 11.89 -9.83 -12.74
CA ILE A 73 12.83 -10.15 -13.82
C ILE A 73 13.98 -11.03 -13.30
N MET A 74 14.54 -10.72 -12.14
CA MET A 74 15.59 -11.54 -11.51
C MET A 74 15.10 -12.96 -11.19
N ILE A 75 13.89 -13.10 -10.64
CA ILE A 75 13.28 -14.40 -10.34
C ILE A 75 13.12 -15.20 -11.63
N SER A 76 12.53 -14.60 -12.66
CA SER A 76 12.31 -15.24 -13.97
C SER A 76 13.63 -15.66 -14.64
N ALA A 77 14.67 -14.80 -14.57
CA ALA A 77 16.00 -15.12 -15.07
C ALA A 77 16.62 -16.32 -14.34
N CYS A 78 16.49 -16.40 -13.02
CA CYS A 78 17.00 -17.51 -12.23
C CYS A 78 16.23 -18.82 -12.53
N LYS A 79 14.91 -18.73 -12.67
CA LYS A 79 14.06 -19.88 -13.00
C LYS A 79 14.39 -20.43 -14.39
N THR A 80 14.52 -19.56 -15.39
CA THR A 80 14.96 -19.91 -16.75
C THR A 80 16.38 -20.46 -16.76
N GLY A 81 17.25 -19.93 -15.88
CA GLY A 81 18.58 -20.46 -15.59
C GLY A 81 18.63 -21.84 -14.94
N SER A 82 17.47 -22.52 -14.78
CA SER A 82 17.33 -23.84 -14.18
C SER A 82 17.75 -23.89 -12.70
N ALA A 83 17.54 -22.80 -11.94
CA ALA A 83 17.64 -22.83 -10.50
C ALA A 83 16.74 -23.93 -9.91
N LYS A 84 17.23 -24.64 -8.89
CA LYS A 84 16.44 -25.68 -8.21
C LYS A 84 15.27 -25.06 -7.46
N ARG A 85 15.54 -23.95 -6.79
CA ARG A 85 14.58 -23.19 -5.99
C ARG A 85 14.95 -21.71 -6.02
N VAL A 86 13.95 -20.84 -6.16
CA VAL A 86 14.12 -19.39 -6.07
C VAL A 86 13.33 -18.85 -4.88
N THR A 87 14.02 -18.30 -3.89
CA THR A 87 13.43 -17.67 -2.72
C THR A 87 13.55 -16.14 -2.83
N ALA A 88 12.42 -15.45 -2.81
CA ALA A 88 12.40 -13.99 -2.78
C ALA A 88 12.48 -13.51 -1.32
N VAL A 89 13.53 -12.78 -0.97
CA VAL A 89 13.73 -12.19 0.34
C VAL A 89 13.36 -10.71 0.25
N ILE A 90 12.22 -10.35 0.83
CA ILE A 90 11.58 -9.04 0.71
C ILE A 90 11.39 -8.43 2.10
N PRO A 91 12.41 -7.76 2.66
CA PRO A 91 12.34 -7.21 4.02
C PRO A 91 11.18 -6.25 4.24
N LEU A 92 10.92 -5.34 3.29
CA LEU A 92 9.72 -4.50 3.25
C LEU A 92 8.86 -4.92 2.07
N PHE A 93 7.74 -5.59 2.36
CA PHE A 93 6.82 -6.08 1.35
C PHE A 93 6.05 -4.93 0.67
N PRO A 94 6.16 -4.76 -0.66
CA PRO A 94 5.52 -3.66 -1.38
C PRO A 94 4.00 -3.85 -1.39
N TYR A 95 3.24 -2.75 -1.39
CA TYR A 95 1.77 -2.75 -1.42
C TYR A 95 1.04 -3.41 -0.24
N SER A 96 1.74 -3.91 0.78
CA SER A 96 1.17 -4.58 1.97
C SER A 96 0.17 -3.75 2.80
N ARG A 97 0.08 -2.44 2.55
CA ARG A 97 -0.83 -1.53 3.25
C ARG A 97 -2.20 -1.40 2.58
N GLN A 98 -2.34 -1.86 1.35
CA GLN A 98 -3.60 -1.72 0.62
C GLN A 98 -4.57 -2.79 1.13
N PRO A 99 -5.76 -2.41 1.63
CA PRO A 99 -6.69 -3.38 2.17
C PRO A 99 -7.26 -4.23 1.04
N ASP A 100 -7.01 -5.53 1.09
CA ASP A 100 -7.77 -6.48 0.29
C ASP A 100 -9.11 -6.68 1.01
N TRP A 101 -10.14 -5.98 0.55
CA TRP A 101 -11.50 -6.12 1.09
C TRP A 101 -11.88 -7.60 1.06
N PRO A 102 -12.44 -8.17 2.15
CA PRO A 102 -12.59 -9.62 2.33
C PRO A 102 -13.15 -10.25 1.06
N TYR A 103 -12.25 -10.97 0.39
CA TYR A 103 -12.55 -11.81 -0.73
C TYR A 103 -13.11 -13.11 -0.17
N ASN A 104 -14.43 -13.25 -0.23
CA ASN A 104 -15.01 -14.58 -0.25
C ASN A 104 -14.75 -15.12 -1.67
N LYS A 105 -14.10 -16.30 -1.81
CA LYS A 105 -13.96 -17.00 -3.09
C LYS A 105 -15.30 -17.15 -3.82
N SER A 106 -16.40 -17.06 -3.08
CA SER A 106 -17.75 -16.77 -3.57
C SER A 106 -17.89 -15.28 -3.95
N GLY A 107 -17.53 -14.95 -5.19
CA GLY A 107 -17.75 -13.61 -5.74
C GLY A 107 -19.20 -13.14 -5.53
N ALA A 108 -19.34 -11.93 -4.97
CA ALA A 108 -20.58 -11.22 -4.62
C ALA A 108 -21.54 -11.97 -3.67
N PRO A 109 -22.22 -11.27 -2.73
CA PRO A 109 -23.38 -11.87 -2.09
C PRO A 109 -24.44 -12.06 -3.19
N LEU A 110 -24.64 -13.31 -3.61
CA LEU A 110 -25.87 -13.68 -4.29
C LEU A 110 -27.00 -13.29 -3.35
N SER A 111 -27.74 -12.24 -3.70
CA SER A 111 -29.08 -12.04 -3.18
C SER A 111 -29.79 -13.36 -3.40
N ARG A 112 -30.04 -14.13 -2.33
CA ARG A 112 -30.88 -15.32 -2.40
C ARG A 112 -32.14 -14.92 -3.18
N PRO A 113 -32.44 -15.55 -4.32
CA PRO A 113 -33.74 -15.36 -4.92
C PRO A 113 -34.75 -15.80 -3.88
N VAL A 114 -35.69 -14.92 -3.56
CA VAL A 114 -36.89 -15.30 -2.83
C VAL A 114 -37.52 -16.43 -3.64
N ASP A 115 -37.81 -17.56 -3.00
CA ASP A 115 -38.37 -18.73 -3.64
C ASP A 115 -39.55 -18.36 -4.55
N GLY A 116 -39.46 -18.76 -5.82
CA GLY A 116 -40.56 -18.69 -6.76
C GLY A 116 -40.30 -17.84 -8.00
N GLN A 117 -39.44 -18.31 -8.92
CA GLN A 117 -39.72 -18.27 -10.36
C GLN A 117 -38.72 -19.12 -11.15
N GLN A 118 -39.27 -19.87 -12.10
CA GLN A 118 -38.64 -20.96 -12.85
C GLN A 118 -37.40 -20.53 -13.63
N ALA A 119 -36.45 -21.47 -13.70
CA ALA A 119 -35.19 -21.40 -14.44
C ALA A 119 -35.36 -20.86 -15.86
N LYS A 120 -34.62 -19.79 -16.20
CA LYS A 120 -34.34 -19.43 -17.58
C LYS A 120 -32.85 -19.62 -17.85
N HIS A 121 -32.60 -20.50 -18.80
CA HIS A 121 -31.34 -20.89 -19.42
C HIS A 121 -30.46 -19.67 -19.76
N TYR A 122 -29.24 -19.62 -19.25
CA TYR A 122 -28.23 -18.65 -19.69
C TYR A 122 -27.70 -19.07 -21.06
N THR A 123 -27.75 -18.18 -22.06
CA THR A 123 -27.05 -18.38 -23.34
C THR A 123 -25.92 -17.36 -23.43
N PHE A 124 -24.70 -17.88 -23.39
CA PHE A 124 -23.45 -17.17 -23.61
C PHE A 124 -23.29 -16.88 -25.11
N GLU A 125 -23.89 -15.80 -25.61
CA GLU A 125 -23.46 -15.21 -26.90
C GLU A 125 -23.67 -13.69 -26.86
N SER A 126 -22.58 -12.96 -26.59
CA SER A 126 -22.50 -11.52 -26.86
C SER A 126 -21.94 -11.31 -28.26
N VAL A 127 -22.75 -11.62 -29.28
CA VAL A 127 -22.50 -11.12 -30.64
C VAL A 127 -23.84 -10.59 -31.15
N PRO A 128 -23.98 -9.28 -31.45
CA PRO A 128 -25.20 -8.80 -32.07
C PRO A 128 -25.36 -9.47 -33.45
N ALA A 129 -26.47 -10.17 -33.66
CA ALA A 129 -26.73 -10.87 -34.91
C ALA A 129 -26.85 -9.85 -36.06
N THR A 130 -26.05 -10.03 -37.10
CA THR A 130 -26.17 -9.27 -38.36
C THR A 130 -27.56 -9.51 -38.96
N PRO A 131 -28.39 -8.48 -39.22
CA PRO A 131 -29.74 -8.69 -39.71
C PRO A 131 -29.73 -9.39 -41.08
N ARG A 132 -30.45 -10.50 -41.22
CA ARG A 132 -30.69 -11.16 -42.50
C ARG A 132 -31.91 -10.55 -43.20
N PRO A 133 -31.91 -10.40 -44.53
CA PRO A 133 -33.10 -9.96 -45.26
C PRO A 133 -34.24 -10.98 -45.06
N GLY A 134 -35.39 -10.53 -44.52
CA GLY A 134 -36.62 -11.34 -44.38
C GLY A 134 -36.94 -11.93 -42.99
N GLY A 135 -36.22 -11.55 -41.92
CA GLY A 135 -36.55 -11.96 -40.55
C GLY A 135 -37.73 -11.18 -39.93
N PRO A 136 -38.39 -11.70 -38.86
CA PRO A 136 -39.59 -11.11 -38.29
C PRO A 136 -39.34 -9.71 -37.73
N HIS A 137 -40.14 -8.75 -38.18
CA HIS A 137 -40.08 -7.35 -37.73
C HIS A 137 -40.56 -7.25 -36.27
N THR A 138 -39.77 -6.61 -35.41
CA THR A 138 -40.20 -6.23 -34.07
C THR A 138 -41.36 -5.25 -34.17
N ASN A 139 -42.49 -5.53 -33.49
CA ASN A 139 -43.62 -4.60 -33.39
C ASN A 139 -43.13 -3.23 -32.89
N GLY A 140 -43.36 -2.21 -33.73
CA GLY A 140 -42.93 -0.84 -33.47
C GLY A 140 -43.53 -0.25 -32.20
N LEU A 141 -42.79 0.70 -31.61
CA LEU A 141 -43.22 1.53 -30.50
C LEU A 141 -44.55 2.20 -30.86
N THR A 142 -45.59 1.92 -30.08
CA THR A 142 -46.98 2.37 -30.36
C THR A 142 -47.20 3.87 -30.20
N ASN A 143 -46.20 4.62 -29.74
CA ASN A 143 -46.22 6.08 -29.67
C ASN A 143 -44.99 6.62 -30.40
N GLY A 144 -45.22 7.23 -31.57
CA GLY A 144 -44.18 7.68 -32.50
C GLY A 144 -43.10 8.60 -31.91
N VAL A 145 -42.03 8.76 -32.70
CA VAL A 145 -40.74 9.36 -32.33
C VAL A 145 -40.78 10.81 -31.84
N HIS A 146 -41.93 11.50 -31.95
CA HIS A 146 -42.08 12.90 -31.55
C HIS A 146 -41.84 13.15 -30.04
N GLY A 147 -42.24 12.22 -29.17
CA GLY A 147 -42.09 12.39 -27.71
C GLY A 147 -40.66 12.23 -27.20
N LEU A 148 -39.79 11.56 -27.96
CA LEU A 148 -38.37 11.40 -27.63
C LEU A 148 -37.56 12.62 -28.03
N THR A 149 -37.86 13.21 -29.20
CA THR A 149 -37.19 14.43 -29.68
C THR A 149 -37.44 15.59 -28.73
N GLU A 150 -38.69 15.78 -28.27
CA GLU A 150 -39.04 16.89 -27.37
C GLU A 150 -38.36 16.79 -25.99
N LYS A 151 -38.16 15.56 -25.47
CA LYS A 151 -37.44 15.33 -24.21
C LYS A 151 -35.92 15.48 -24.34
N LEU A 152 -35.36 15.18 -25.51
CA LEU A 152 -33.93 15.36 -25.79
C LEU A 152 -33.56 16.83 -26.01
N THR A 153 -34.41 17.62 -26.68
CA THR A 153 -34.16 19.05 -26.88
C THR A 153 -34.20 19.81 -25.55
N ARG A 154 -35.12 19.44 -24.64
CA ARG A 154 -35.23 20.08 -23.31
C ARG A 154 -34.08 19.73 -22.36
N ALA A 155 -33.39 18.61 -22.59
CA ALA A 155 -32.20 18.21 -21.83
C ALA A 155 -30.90 18.84 -22.37
N ALA A 156 -30.93 19.43 -23.58
CA ALA A 156 -29.76 20.05 -24.21
C ALA A 156 -29.58 21.53 -23.85
N GLU A 157 -30.57 22.19 -23.24
CA GLU A 157 -30.51 23.63 -22.91
C GLU A 157 -30.01 23.95 -21.49
N ASP A 158 -29.70 22.95 -20.66
CA ASP A 158 -29.25 23.17 -19.27
C ASP A 158 -27.78 22.76 -19.05
N VAL A 159 -26.89 23.23 -19.94
CA VAL A 159 -25.43 23.04 -19.83
C VAL A 159 -24.78 24.34 -19.32
N PRO A 160 -24.31 24.40 -18.06
CA PRO A 160 -23.47 25.51 -17.62
C PRO A 160 -22.14 25.45 -18.36
N ARG A 161 -21.77 26.57 -19.01
CA ARG A 161 -20.49 26.77 -19.69
C ARG A 161 -19.32 26.44 -18.75
N ARG A 162 -18.62 25.33 -19.01
CA ARG A 162 -17.41 24.92 -18.28
C ARG A 162 -16.24 25.82 -18.72
N SER A 163 -15.81 26.75 -17.87
CA SER A 163 -14.58 27.50 -18.07
C SER A 163 -13.38 26.58 -17.90
N ASN A 164 -12.55 26.46 -18.94
CA ASN A 164 -11.23 25.85 -18.84
C ASN A 164 -10.32 26.79 -18.04
N THR A 165 -10.20 26.51 -16.74
CA THR A 165 -9.17 27.11 -15.89
C THR A 165 -8.55 25.96 -15.11
N VAL A 166 -7.37 25.52 -15.55
CA VAL A 166 -6.54 24.58 -14.80
C VAL A 166 -5.94 25.38 -13.64
N SER A 167 -6.68 25.47 -12.53
CA SER A 167 -6.09 25.90 -11.27
C SER A 167 -5.33 24.73 -10.68
N SER A 168 -4.02 24.90 -10.56
CA SER A 168 -3.11 24.07 -9.78
C SER A 168 -3.54 24.11 -8.30
N SER A 169 -4.53 23.30 -7.95
CA SER A 169 -4.84 23.01 -6.56
C SER A 169 -3.72 22.12 -6.03
N GLY A 170 -3.01 22.64 -5.02
CA GLY A 170 -1.82 22.03 -4.42
C GLY A 170 -2.03 20.55 -4.09
N GLY A 171 -1.01 19.75 -4.43
CA GLY A 171 -1.02 18.31 -4.21
C GLY A 171 -1.37 17.98 -2.77
N ARG A 172 -2.54 17.36 -2.57
CA ARG A 172 -2.82 16.64 -1.32
C ARG A 172 -1.86 15.46 -1.25
N SER A 173 -0.93 15.51 -0.31
CA SER A 173 -0.11 14.36 0.05
C SER A 173 -1.04 13.34 0.71
N PHE A 174 -1.43 12.30 -0.02
CA PHE A 174 -2.18 11.19 0.54
C PHE A 174 -1.28 10.46 1.54
N THR A 175 -1.76 10.34 2.78
CA THR A 175 -1.05 9.63 3.83
C THR A 175 -1.72 8.28 4.06
N THR A 176 -0.98 7.38 4.67
CA THR A 176 -1.36 5.98 4.73
C THR A 176 -2.50 5.65 5.69
N HIS A 177 -2.98 6.62 6.48
CA HIS A 177 -4.17 6.48 7.32
C HIS A 177 -5.47 6.82 6.58
N ASP A 178 -5.38 7.31 5.34
CA ASP A 178 -6.56 7.69 4.54
C ASP A 178 -7.35 6.46 4.04
N TYR A 179 -6.76 5.25 4.06
CA TYR A 179 -7.42 3.98 3.74
C TYR A 179 -8.13 3.33 4.93
N GLU A 180 -7.67 3.61 6.15
CA GLU A 180 -8.28 3.07 7.38
C GLU A 180 -9.51 3.88 7.81
N ASN A 181 -9.71 5.05 7.20
CA ASN A 181 -10.80 5.95 7.53
C ASN A 181 -11.87 5.95 6.42
N PRO A 182 -13.07 5.41 6.69
CA PRO A 182 -14.19 5.40 5.72
C PRO A 182 -14.61 6.80 5.27
N SER A 183 -14.23 7.85 6.00
CA SER A 183 -14.61 9.24 5.71
C SER A 183 -13.68 9.96 4.72
N SER A 184 -12.45 9.46 4.51
CA SER A 184 -11.49 10.01 3.51
C SER A 184 -11.59 9.33 2.16
N ILE A 185 -12.19 8.14 2.10
CA ILE A 185 -12.65 7.53 0.86
C ILE A 185 -13.85 8.36 0.41
N SER A 186 -13.59 9.30 -0.50
CA SER A 186 -14.58 10.04 -1.28
C SER A 186 -15.93 9.34 -1.34
N ALA A 187 -16.98 10.03 -0.87
CA ALA A 187 -18.39 9.63 -0.80
C ALA A 187 -18.88 8.83 -2.01
N PHE A 188 -18.48 7.57 -2.10
CA PHE A 188 -18.96 6.65 -3.11
C PHE A 188 -20.32 6.18 -2.62
N GLN A 189 -21.39 6.70 -3.22
CA GLN A 189 -22.72 6.14 -3.03
C GLN A 189 -22.89 5.02 -4.05
N PRO A 190 -22.72 3.75 -3.64
CA PRO A 190 -22.99 2.63 -4.55
C PRO A 190 -24.41 2.75 -5.06
N LYS A 191 -24.60 2.64 -6.39
CA LYS A 191 -25.93 2.41 -6.94
C LYS A 191 -26.49 1.14 -6.30
N PRO A 192 -27.81 1.05 -5.99
CA PRO A 192 -28.41 -0.18 -5.51
C PRO A 192 -27.99 -1.37 -6.40
N GLY A 193 -27.34 -2.38 -5.81
CA GLY A 193 -26.83 -3.55 -6.52
C GLY A 193 -25.37 -3.46 -7.03
N TYR A 194 -24.70 -2.31 -6.92
CA TYR A 194 -23.29 -2.16 -7.30
C TYR A 194 -22.39 -2.13 -6.06
N LYS A 195 -21.55 -3.16 -5.89
CA LYS A 195 -20.49 -3.16 -4.86
C LYS A 195 -19.32 -2.30 -5.35
N GLN A 196 -18.79 -1.43 -4.49
CA GLN A 196 -17.56 -0.71 -4.78
C GLN A 196 -16.44 -1.70 -5.09
N TRP A 197 -15.84 -1.58 -6.28
CA TRP A 197 -14.65 -2.33 -6.64
C TRP A 197 -13.43 -1.58 -6.12
N VAL A 198 -12.60 -2.29 -5.36
CA VAL A 198 -11.31 -1.80 -4.87
C VAL A 198 -10.25 -2.69 -5.49
N ALA A 199 -9.19 -2.09 -6.02
CA ALA A 199 -8.07 -2.83 -6.60
C ALA A 199 -7.38 -3.64 -5.50
N GLN A 200 -7.14 -4.91 -5.77
CA GLN A 200 -6.50 -5.84 -4.84
C GLN A 200 -4.99 -5.90 -5.11
N ALA A 201 -4.27 -4.86 -4.69
CA ALA A 201 -2.84 -4.76 -5.01
C ALA A 201 -2.00 -5.82 -4.28
N GLY A 202 -2.41 -6.24 -3.08
CA GLY A 202 -1.72 -7.29 -2.32
C GLY A 202 -1.74 -8.62 -3.06
N THR A 203 -2.94 -9.11 -3.38
CA THR A 203 -3.15 -10.30 -4.22
C THR A 203 -2.41 -10.21 -5.55
N LEU A 204 -2.51 -9.06 -6.26
CA LEU A 204 -1.83 -8.89 -7.55
C LEU A 204 -0.31 -9.05 -7.42
N VAL A 205 0.31 -8.48 -6.38
CA VAL A 205 1.76 -8.58 -6.18
C VAL A 205 2.15 -10.02 -5.83
N ALA A 206 1.36 -10.72 -5.02
CA ALA A 206 1.58 -12.13 -4.70
C ALA A 206 1.51 -13.01 -5.96
N ASP A 207 0.51 -12.79 -6.80
CA ASP A 207 0.33 -13.48 -8.08
C ASP A 207 1.49 -13.21 -9.03
N LEU A 208 1.95 -11.95 -9.13
CA LEU A 208 3.09 -11.59 -9.99
C LEU A 208 4.39 -12.28 -9.55
N LEU A 209 4.67 -12.33 -8.25
CA LEU A 209 5.88 -13.00 -7.73
C LEU A 209 5.81 -14.52 -7.94
N THR A 210 4.64 -15.11 -7.70
CA THR A 210 4.40 -16.55 -7.93
C THR A 210 4.52 -16.89 -9.42
N CYS A 211 3.90 -16.09 -10.29
CA CYS A 211 3.97 -16.25 -11.75
C CYS A 211 5.38 -16.01 -12.31
N ALA A 212 6.16 -15.10 -11.73
CA ALA A 212 7.57 -14.92 -12.09
C ALA A 212 8.43 -16.18 -11.81
N GLY A 213 7.95 -17.06 -10.92
CA GLY A 213 8.59 -18.33 -10.61
C GLY A 213 9.23 -18.40 -9.23
N ALA A 214 8.79 -17.56 -8.28
CA ALA A 214 9.19 -17.68 -6.88
C ALA A 214 8.62 -18.98 -6.28
N ASP A 215 9.46 -19.75 -5.60
CA ASP A 215 9.06 -21.00 -4.94
C ASP A 215 8.83 -20.79 -3.43
N HIS A 216 9.33 -19.68 -2.88
CA HIS A 216 9.28 -19.35 -1.45
C HIS A 216 9.47 -17.84 -1.24
N ILE A 217 8.78 -17.28 -0.24
CA ILE A 217 8.92 -15.86 0.15
C ILE A 217 9.43 -15.79 1.59
N ILE A 218 10.42 -14.94 1.83
CA ILE A 218 10.84 -14.53 3.19
C ILE A 218 10.60 -13.04 3.30
N THR A 219 9.86 -12.62 4.31
CA THR A 219 9.55 -11.19 4.56
C THR A 219 9.64 -10.87 6.04
N MET A 220 9.50 -9.61 6.42
CA MET A 220 9.60 -9.16 7.80
C MET A 220 8.48 -8.18 8.14
N ASP A 221 7.81 -8.44 9.26
CA ASP A 221 6.75 -7.59 9.83
C ASP A 221 5.72 -7.12 8.80
N LEU A 222 5.06 -8.07 8.11
CA LEU A 222 3.92 -7.77 7.24
C LEU A 222 2.90 -6.86 7.96
N HIS A 223 2.39 -5.87 7.23
CA HIS A 223 1.42 -4.91 7.77
C HIS A 223 0.18 -5.59 8.34
N ASP A 224 -0.33 -6.59 7.62
CA ASP A 224 -1.37 -7.50 8.08
C ASP A 224 -0.86 -8.94 7.91
N PRO A 225 -0.78 -9.74 9.00
CA PRO A 225 -0.35 -11.15 8.92
C PRO A 225 -1.18 -12.01 7.96
N GLN A 226 -2.42 -11.61 7.64
CA GLN A 226 -3.28 -12.33 6.70
C GLN A 226 -2.72 -12.37 5.27
N TYR A 227 -1.78 -11.48 4.94
CA TYR A 227 -1.11 -11.47 3.63
C TYR A 227 -0.41 -12.78 3.29
N GLN A 228 -0.03 -13.58 4.28
CA GLN A 228 0.52 -14.92 4.04
C GLN A 228 -0.46 -15.81 3.26
N GLY A 229 -1.77 -15.63 3.47
CA GLY A 229 -2.82 -16.38 2.79
C GLY A 229 -3.05 -15.97 1.34
N PHE A 230 -2.38 -14.93 0.83
CA PHE A 230 -2.46 -14.52 -0.58
C PHE A 230 -1.48 -15.27 -1.47
N PHE A 231 -0.54 -16.00 -0.88
CA PHE A 231 0.43 -16.80 -1.61
C PHE A 231 -0.01 -18.26 -1.64
N ASP A 232 0.08 -18.88 -2.81
CA ASP A 232 -0.01 -20.34 -2.96
C ASP A 232 1.31 -21.05 -2.58
N ILE A 233 2.38 -20.28 -2.39
CA ILE A 233 3.73 -20.72 -2.02
C ILE A 233 4.02 -20.43 -0.54
N PRO A 234 4.94 -21.16 0.11
CA PRO A 234 5.28 -20.91 1.50
C PRO A 234 5.82 -19.48 1.71
N VAL A 235 5.41 -18.86 2.83
CA VAL A 235 5.81 -17.51 3.24
C VAL A 235 6.32 -17.55 4.67
N ASP A 236 7.60 -17.28 4.86
CA ASP A 236 8.19 -17.04 6.17
C ASP A 236 8.08 -15.56 6.51
N ASN A 237 7.16 -15.20 7.42
CA ASN A 237 7.05 -13.85 7.97
C ASN A 237 7.84 -13.74 9.27
N LEU A 238 9.02 -13.11 9.19
CA LEU A 238 9.90 -12.85 10.32
C LEU A 238 9.37 -11.67 11.15
N TYR A 239 9.69 -11.64 12.44
CA TYR A 239 9.29 -10.57 13.35
C TYR A 239 10.51 -9.82 13.88
N GLY A 240 10.52 -8.50 13.74
CA GLY A 240 11.56 -7.62 14.30
C GLY A 240 11.42 -7.38 15.81
N MET A 241 10.32 -7.86 16.42
CA MET A 241 10.02 -7.67 17.85
C MET A 241 11.19 -8.05 18.80
N PRO A 242 11.89 -9.20 18.66
CA PRO A 242 13.00 -9.53 19.54
C PRO A 242 14.19 -8.55 19.44
N LEU A 243 14.42 -7.99 18.24
CA LEU A 243 15.45 -6.97 18.03
C LEU A 243 15.07 -5.66 18.70
N LEU A 244 13.81 -5.25 18.58
CA LEU A 244 13.28 -4.05 19.25
C LEU A 244 13.35 -4.17 20.77
N GLN A 245 12.98 -5.32 21.33
CA GLN A 245 13.09 -5.57 22.78
C GLN A 245 14.53 -5.43 23.27
N THR A 246 15.46 -6.09 22.58
CA THR A 246 16.89 -6.01 22.90
C THR A 246 17.39 -4.57 22.80
N TYR A 247 16.91 -3.81 21.82
CA TYR A 247 17.27 -2.41 21.64
C TYR A 247 16.75 -1.54 22.79
N ILE A 248 15.47 -1.66 23.15
CA ILE A 248 14.84 -0.92 24.25
C ILE A 248 15.59 -1.17 25.56
N GLN A 249 15.84 -2.44 25.89
CA GLN A 249 16.53 -2.83 27.13
C GLN A 249 17.96 -2.30 27.21
N LYS A 250 18.68 -2.19 26.08
CA LYS A 250 20.09 -1.77 26.05
C LYS A 250 20.29 -0.27 25.92
N HIS A 251 19.36 0.43 25.27
CA HIS A 251 19.56 1.83 24.86
C HIS A 251 18.63 2.83 25.54
N ILE A 252 17.53 2.39 26.15
CA ILE A 252 16.60 3.28 26.85
C ILE A 252 16.82 3.13 28.36
N PRO A 253 17.38 4.16 29.05
CA PRO A 253 17.50 4.15 30.50
C PRO A 253 16.09 4.15 31.12
N ASP A 254 15.93 3.41 32.22
CA ASP A 254 14.67 3.32 32.97
C ASP A 254 13.44 2.96 32.11
N TYR A 255 13.63 2.10 31.09
CA TYR A 255 12.57 1.72 30.15
C TYR A 255 11.31 1.15 30.84
N LYS A 256 11.44 0.59 32.05
CA LYS A 256 10.33 0.09 32.89
C LYS A 256 9.33 1.19 33.27
N GLU A 257 9.78 2.44 33.40
CA GLU A 257 8.94 3.60 33.71
C GLU A 257 8.38 4.29 32.45
N ALA A 258 8.75 3.81 31.25
CA ALA A 258 8.27 4.33 30.00
C ALA A 258 6.95 3.69 29.57
N VAL A 259 6.21 4.39 28.71
CA VAL A 259 4.93 3.93 28.16
C VAL A 259 5.10 3.65 26.67
N VAL A 260 4.69 2.46 26.23
CA VAL A 260 4.64 2.11 24.81
C VAL A 260 3.40 2.74 24.20
N VAL A 261 3.57 3.57 23.16
CA VAL A 261 2.47 4.31 22.54
C VAL A 261 2.17 3.78 21.14
N SER A 262 0.91 3.40 20.88
CA SER A 262 0.43 3.19 19.51
C SER A 262 0.05 4.53 18.87
N PRO A 263 0.58 4.87 17.69
CA PRO A 263 0.27 6.13 17.01
C PRO A 263 -1.15 6.18 16.44
N ASP A 264 -1.80 5.03 16.27
CA ASP A 264 -3.13 4.87 15.70
C ASP A 264 -3.82 3.61 16.25
N ALA A 265 -5.08 3.40 15.86
CA ALA A 265 -5.85 2.24 16.28
C ALA A 265 -5.40 0.92 15.63
N GLY A 266 -4.89 0.95 14.39
CA GLY A 266 -4.42 -0.23 13.66
C GLY A 266 -3.15 -0.82 14.26
N GLY A 267 -2.26 0.03 14.78
CA GLY A 267 -1.02 -0.35 15.46
C GLY A 267 -1.19 -0.87 16.88
N ALA A 268 -2.39 -0.77 17.46
CA ALA A 268 -2.65 -1.07 18.88
C ALA A 268 -2.17 -2.48 19.27
N LYS A 269 -2.53 -3.50 18.48
CA LYS A 269 -2.12 -4.88 18.73
C LYS A 269 -0.60 -5.07 18.76
N ARG A 270 0.13 -4.37 17.87
CA ARG A 270 1.60 -4.45 17.84
C ARG A 270 2.22 -3.80 19.07
N ALA A 271 1.72 -2.62 19.43
CA ALA A 271 2.21 -1.88 20.60
C ALA A 271 1.91 -2.61 21.91
N THR A 272 0.71 -3.17 22.07
CA THR A 272 0.35 -4.00 23.22
C THR A 272 1.24 -5.25 23.32
N ALA A 273 1.52 -5.95 22.21
CA ALA A 273 2.42 -7.10 22.24
C ALA A 273 3.84 -6.77 22.70
N ILE A 274 4.36 -5.58 22.34
CA ILE A 274 5.66 -5.10 22.84
C ILE A 274 5.58 -4.75 24.32
N ALA A 275 4.53 -4.04 24.74
CA ALA A 275 4.31 -3.62 26.12
C ALA A 275 4.18 -4.82 27.06
N ASP A 276 3.35 -5.80 26.70
CA ASP A 276 3.15 -7.04 27.45
C ASP A 276 4.45 -7.83 27.60
N SER A 277 5.25 -7.91 26.52
CA SER A 277 6.51 -8.66 26.55
C SER A 277 7.62 -7.97 27.34
N LEU A 278 7.53 -6.67 27.59
CA LEU A 278 8.49 -5.89 28.39
C LEU A 278 7.97 -5.53 29.78
N GLU A 279 6.72 -5.89 30.09
CA GLU A 279 5.99 -5.49 31.29
C GLU A 279 5.96 -3.96 31.47
N MET A 280 5.61 -3.25 30.39
CA MET A 280 5.50 -1.80 30.33
C MET A 280 4.04 -1.37 30.17
N ASP A 281 3.73 -0.14 30.55
CA ASP A 281 2.42 0.45 30.30
C ASP A 281 2.19 0.74 28.81
N PHE A 282 0.93 0.74 28.39
CA PHE A 282 0.51 0.97 27.00
C PHE A 282 -0.45 2.16 26.88
N ALA A 283 -0.25 2.99 25.86
CA ALA A 283 -1.16 4.07 25.49
C ALA A 283 -1.50 4.06 23.99
N LEU A 284 -2.65 4.61 23.62
CA LEU A 284 -3.15 4.67 22.24
C LEU A 284 -3.52 6.10 21.87
N ILE A 285 -3.02 6.56 20.72
CA ILE A 285 -3.44 7.83 20.14
C ILE A 285 -4.57 7.56 19.13
N HIS A 286 -5.70 8.24 19.33
CA HIS A 286 -6.82 8.20 18.40
C HIS A 286 -7.01 9.58 17.76
N LYS A 287 -6.78 9.67 16.45
CA LYS A 287 -6.96 10.92 15.68
C LYS A 287 -8.42 11.07 15.27
N VAL A 288 -9.07 12.12 15.74
CA VAL A 288 -10.41 12.53 15.30
C VAL A 288 -10.29 13.55 14.17
N LEU A 289 -10.81 13.23 12.99
CA LEU A 289 -10.97 14.23 11.91
C LEU A 289 -12.29 14.98 12.12
N LEU A 290 -12.21 16.28 12.40
CA LEU A 290 -13.40 17.13 12.44
C LEU A 290 -13.89 17.39 11.01
N LEU A 291 -15.09 16.90 10.70
CA LEU A 291 -15.73 17.04 9.38
C LEU A 291 -16.32 18.44 9.13
N THR A 292 -16.19 19.35 10.10
CA THR A 292 -16.67 20.74 10.00
C THR A 292 -15.48 21.69 9.89
N PRO A 293 -15.41 22.58 8.88
CA PRO A 293 -14.54 23.75 8.99
C PRO A 293 -14.95 24.50 10.26
N LEU A 294 -13.98 24.92 11.06
CA LEU A 294 -14.22 25.73 12.26
C LEU A 294 -14.86 27.06 11.87
N SER A 295 -16.18 27.07 11.71
CA SER A 295 -16.98 28.27 11.54
C SER A 295 -17.48 28.77 12.89
N HIS A 296 -16.62 28.81 13.91
CA HIS A 296 -16.88 29.53 15.16
C HIS A 296 -15.56 29.99 15.79
N PRO A 297 -15.23 31.30 15.76
CA PRO A 297 -13.97 31.82 16.30
C PRO A 297 -13.94 31.95 17.84
N ASN A 298 -14.92 31.44 18.59
CA ASN A 298 -15.07 31.78 20.01
C ASN A 298 -15.16 30.57 20.96
N LEU A 299 -14.27 29.58 20.81
CA LEU A 299 -14.13 28.52 21.82
C LEU A 299 -12.67 28.27 22.20
N PHE A 300 -11.94 29.35 22.51
CA PHE A 300 -10.79 29.28 23.41
C PHE A 300 -10.99 30.35 24.50
N PRO A 301 -11.05 29.99 25.79
CA PRO A 301 -11.02 31.00 26.84
C PRO A 301 -9.67 31.71 26.75
N GLN A 302 -9.70 33.02 26.49
CA GLN A 302 -8.48 33.83 26.49
C GLN A 302 -7.86 33.78 27.88
N LEU A 303 -6.69 33.17 27.98
CA LEU A 303 -5.76 33.41 29.08
C LEU A 303 -5.39 34.89 29.01
N THR A 304 -6.01 35.70 29.86
CA THR A 304 -5.67 37.09 30.08
C THR A 304 -4.24 37.17 30.60
N GLN A 305 -3.28 37.43 29.72
CA GLN A 305 -1.96 37.89 30.14
C GLN A 305 -2.10 39.33 30.65
N SER A 306 -2.17 39.47 31.97
CA SER A 306 -1.93 40.74 32.64
C SER A 306 -0.46 41.13 32.47
N SER A 307 -0.18 42.04 31.54
CA SER A 307 1.13 42.70 31.41
C SER A 307 1.38 43.64 32.59
N PRO A 308 2.53 43.57 33.29
CA PRO A 308 2.89 44.57 34.29
C PRO A 308 3.41 45.84 33.62
N SER A 309 3.04 46.97 34.23
CA SER A 309 3.36 48.35 33.89
C SER A 309 4.86 48.60 33.73
N ARG A 310 5.23 49.32 32.65
CA ARG A 310 6.52 49.98 32.49
C ARG A 310 6.74 50.95 33.65
N ASN A 311 7.76 50.70 34.47
CA ASN A 311 8.34 51.70 35.36
C ASN A 311 9.79 51.96 34.95
N ALA A 312 10.05 53.26 34.75
CA ALA A 312 11.26 54.03 35.00
C ALA A 312 12.64 53.35 34.85
N ALA A 313 13.43 53.88 33.91
CA ALA A 313 14.87 53.75 33.89
C ALA A 313 15.52 54.34 35.15
N PRO A 314 16.66 53.78 35.58
CA PRO A 314 17.73 54.58 36.15
C PRO A 314 19.01 54.47 35.32
N SER A 315 19.63 55.64 35.14
CA SER A 315 21.00 55.85 34.67
C SER A 315 22.04 55.23 35.60
N SER A 316 23.04 54.53 35.08
CA SER A 316 24.43 54.59 35.61
C SER A 316 25.45 53.86 34.72
N SER A 317 26.44 54.65 34.26
CA SER A 317 27.88 54.35 34.12
C SER A 317 28.35 52.97 33.61
N ALA A 318 28.80 52.93 32.35
CA ALA A 318 29.75 51.93 31.85
C ALA A 318 31.17 52.49 31.90
N THR A 319 32.01 51.86 32.72
CA THR A 319 33.45 52.06 32.82
C THR A 319 34.15 51.38 31.64
N SER A 320 35.11 52.09 31.05
CA SER A 320 35.98 51.68 29.96
C SER A 320 36.97 50.58 30.36
N ALA A 321 37.13 49.55 29.53
CA ALA A 321 38.29 48.66 29.52
C ALA A 321 38.83 48.52 28.09
N THR A 322 40.02 49.06 27.86
CA THR A 322 40.87 48.87 26.68
C THR A 322 41.79 47.66 26.89
N PRO A 323 42.32 47.04 25.82
CA PRO A 323 43.04 45.78 25.89
C PRO A 323 44.56 45.98 26.01
N ALA A 324 45.23 45.01 26.62
CA ALA A 324 46.65 44.67 26.44
C ALA A 324 46.81 43.16 26.65
#